data_AF-A0A061A5I3-F1
#
_entry.id   AF-A0A061A5I3-F1
#
_cell.length_a   1.000
_cell.length_b   1.000
_cell.length_c   1.000
_cell.angle_alpha   90.00
_cell.angle_beta   90.00
_cell.angle_gamma   90.00
#
_symmetry.space_group_name_H-M   'P 1'
#
loop_
_entity.id
_entity.type
_entity.pdbx_description
1 polymer ?
#
loop_
_entity_poly.entity_id
_entity_poly.type
_entity_poly.pdbx_seq_one_letter_code
_entity_poly.pdbx_strand_id
1 'polypeptide(L)'
;MVSPGPRPMPLTHHHCSYSECFPLYTILTVRHEVSASSSSSTSTRGVLLKIFDEVLLVDVLDSGDAAHLDLMKRPDLGVTFTKLHCWTLTHYSKCVFMDADTLVVQNIDELFDREELSAAPDPGWPDCFNSGVFVFRPSNETYSKLLQYCAEHGSFDGTC
;
A
#
# COMPACT_ATOMS: atom_id res chain seq x y z
N MET A 1 4.02 6.04 55.34
CA MET A 1 4.11 7.02 54.24
C MET A 1 3.94 6.28 52.94
N VAL A 2 2.84 6.52 52.22
CA VAL A 2 2.59 5.92 50.90
C VAL A 2 3.03 6.95 49.87
N SER A 3 3.96 6.58 48.99
CA SER A 3 4.43 7.44 47.91
C SER A 3 3.29 7.70 46.90
N PRO A 4 3.09 8.92 46.40
CA PRO A 4 2.08 9.18 45.39
C PRO A 4 2.48 8.52 44.07
N GLY A 5 1.56 7.76 43.48
CA GLY A 5 1.73 7.15 42.15
C GLY A 5 1.87 8.20 41.04
N PRO A 6 2.46 7.84 39.89
CA PRO A 6 2.67 8.76 38.78
C PRO A 6 1.33 9.29 38.24
N ARG A 7 1.27 10.61 38.02
CA ARG A 7 0.10 11.28 37.43
C ARG A 7 -0.07 10.85 35.97
N PRO A 8 -1.31 10.66 35.47
CA PRO A 8 -1.56 10.42 34.06
C PRO A 8 -1.05 11.61 33.23
N MET A 9 -0.22 11.32 32.23
CA MET A 9 0.16 12.31 31.22
C MET A 9 -1.07 12.65 30.36
N PRO A 10 -1.32 13.93 30.04
CA PRO A 10 -2.40 14.29 29.15
C PRO A 10 -2.10 13.76 27.73
N LEU A 11 -3.09 13.11 27.12
CA LEU A 11 -3.09 12.76 25.70
C LEU A 11 -3.19 14.07 24.90
N THR A 12 -2.05 14.68 24.62
CA THR A 12 -1.96 15.75 23.63
C THR A 12 -2.18 15.14 22.26
N HIS A 13 -3.34 15.42 21.67
CA HIS A 13 -3.58 15.25 20.23
C HIS A 13 -2.59 16.13 19.47
N HIS A 14 -1.38 15.62 19.24
CA HIS A 14 -0.49 16.18 18.26
C HIS A 14 -1.03 15.77 16.89
N HIS A 15 -1.70 16.71 16.24
CA HIS A 15 -1.86 16.72 14.79
C HIS A 15 -0.45 16.88 14.20
N CYS A 16 0.32 15.79 14.14
CA CYS A 16 1.59 15.77 13.44
C CYS A 16 1.25 15.66 11.95
N SER A 17 1.41 16.76 11.23
CA SER A 17 1.41 16.70 9.77
C SER A 17 2.65 15.92 9.37
N TYR A 18 2.47 14.69 8.87
CA TYR A 18 3.55 13.80 8.42
C TYR A 18 4.49 14.45 7.38
N SER A 19 4.07 15.56 6.76
CA SER A 19 4.79 16.32 5.74
C SER A 19 6.04 17.08 6.22
N GLU A 20 6.25 17.29 7.53
CA GLU A 20 7.36 18.16 8.00
C GLU A 20 8.61 17.42 8.49
N CYS A 21 8.56 16.10 8.77
CA CYS A 21 9.68 15.38 9.40
C CYS A 21 10.40 14.36 8.50
N PHE A 22 9.79 13.88 7.40
CA PHE A 22 10.41 12.83 6.57
C PHE A 22 10.17 13.12 5.09
N PRO A 23 11.17 13.63 4.34
CA PRO A 23 10.91 14.15 3.00
C PRO A 23 10.53 13.10 1.93
N LEU A 24 10.50 11.78 2.22
CA LEU A 24 10.35 10.74 1.18
C LEU A 24 9.64 9.44 1.61
N TYR A 25 8.87 9.44 2.70
CA TYR A 25 8.19 8.25 3.22
C TYR A 25 6.68 8.42 3.17
N THR A 26 5.95 7.41 2.66
CA THR A 26 4.48 7.42 2.66
C THR A 26 3.92 6.05 3.06
N ILE A 27 2.73 6.07 3.67
CA ILE A 27 1.90 4.89 3.87
C ILE A 27 0.92 4.85 2.70
N LEU A 28 1.07 3.84 1.84
CA LEU A 28 0.19 3.69 0.69
C LEU A 28 -0.98 2.77 1.05
N THR A 29 -2.19 3.30 0.98
CA THR A 29 -3.41 2.49 0.99
C THR A 29 -4.03 2.50 -0.40
N VAL A 30 -4.04 1.36 -1.08
CA VAL A 30 -4.71 1.21 -2.37
C VAL A 30 -6.16 0.81 -2.13
N ARG A 31 -7.11 1.61 -2.63
CA ARG A 31 -8.50 1.16 -2.80
C ARG A 31 -8.76 0.88 -4.26
N HIS A 32 -9.26 -0.31 -4.56
CA HIS A 32 -9.78 -0.63 -5.88
C HIS A 32 -11.12 0.10 -6.06
N GLU A 33 -11.14 1.22 -6.79
CA GLU A 33 -12.39 1.75 -7.33
C GLU A 33 -12.81 0.86 -8.51
N VAL A 34 -13.71 -0.10 -8.27
CA VAL A 34 -14.44 -0.73 -9.38
C VAL A 34 -15.23 0.40 -10.05
N SER A 35 -14.96 0.63 -11.34
CA SER A 35 -15.67 1.62 -12.16
C SER A 35 -17.15 1.23 -12.31
N ALA A 36 -17.95 1.52 -11.29
CA ALA A 36 -19.40 1.47 -11.34
C ALA A 36 -19.89 2.87 -11.70
N SER A 37 -20.17 3.09 -12.99
CA SER A 37 -21.03 4.15 -13.54
C SER A 37 -21.09 5.47 -12.73
N SER A 38 -20.07 6.32 -12.91
CA SER A 38 -20.09 7.80 -13.00
C SER A 38 -21.01 8.66 -12.10
N SER A 39 -21.51 8.18 -10.95
CA SER A 39 -22.34 9.01 -10.06
C SER A 39 -22.06 8.89 -8.56
N SER A 40 -21.34 7.85 -8.09
CA SER A 40 -21.00 7.68 -6.67
C SER A 40 -19.52 7.93 -6.33
N SER A 41 -18.61 7.97 -7.31
CA SER A 41 -17.15 8.08 -7.08
C SER A 41 -16.69 9.46 -6.60
N THR A 42 -17.36 10.54 -7.02
CA THR A 42 -16.97 11.92 -6.70
C THR A 42 -17.01 12.22 -5.19
N SER A 43 -17.93 11.60 -4.46
CA SER A 43 -18.07 11.81 -3.01
C SER A 43 -16.96 11.11 -2.23
N THR A 44 -16.61 9.88 -2.58
CA THR A 44 -15.57 9.09 -1.90
C THR A 44 -14.18 9.66 -2.14
N ARG A 45 -13.85 10.00 -3.40
CA ARG A 45 -12.56 10.62 -3.73
C ARG A 45 -12.34 11.94 -3.00
N GLY A 46 -13.40 12.75 -2.86
CA GLY A 46 -13.34 14.00 -2.11
C GLY A 46 -13.09 13.82 -0.61
N VAL A 47 -13.42 12.66 -0.03
CA VAL A 47 -13.06 12.31 1.35
C VAL A 47 -11.61 11.84 1.43
N LEU A 48 -11.16 11.02 0.48
CA LEU A 48 -9.78 10.52 0.44
C LEU A 48 -8.77 11.67 0.33
N LEU A 49 -9.04 12.66 -0.52
CA LEU A 49 -8.19 13.85 -0.69
C LEU A 49 -8.10 14.75 0.55
N LYS A 50 -8.95 14.55 1.56
CA LYS A 50 -8.86 15.25 2.85
C LYS A 50 -8.02 14.51 3.88
N ILE A 51 -7.75 13.22 3.64
CA ILE A 51 -7.09 12.31 4.58
C ILE A 51 -5.67 11.99 4.10
N PHE A 52 -5.50 11.78 2.80
CA PHE A 52 -4.23 11.42 2.18
C PHE A 52 -3.61 12.61 1.47
N ASP A 53 -2.28 12.74 1.57
CA ASP A 53 -1.51 13.76 0.86
C ASP A 53 -1.56 13.56 -0.66
N GLU A 54 -1.64 12.31 -1.11
CA GLU A 54 -1.70 11.93 -2.53
C GLU A 54 -2.77 10.85 -2.75
N VAL A 55 -3.62 11.03 -3.77
CA VAL A 55 -4.64 10.04 -4.17
C VAL A 55 -4.49 9.77 -5.66
N LEU A 56 -3.93 8.61 -5.97
CA LEU A 56 -3.68 8.16 -7.33
C LEU A 56 -4.79 7.25 -7.82
N LEU A 57 -5.27 7.53 -9.03
CA LEU A 57 -6.17 6.63 -9.73
C LEU A 57 -5.32 5.71 -10.60
N VAL A 58 -5.39 4.42 -10.34
CA VAL A 58 -4.74 3.39 -11.15
C VAL A 58 -5.80 2.85 -12.10
N ASP A 59 -5.69 3.21 -13.37
CA ASP A 59 -6.53 2.63 -14.42
C ASP A 59 -5.85 1.38 -14.99
N VAL A 60 -6.33 0.22 -14.58
CA VAL A 60 -5.84 -1.10 -15.02
C VAL A 60 -6.35 -1.46 -16.42
N LEU A 61 -7.03 -0.56 -17.14
CA LEU A 61 -7.55 -0.82 -18.48
C LEU A 61 -6.91 0.05 -19.58
N ASP A 62 -6.17 1.11 -19.23
CA ASP A 62 -5.69 2.12 -20.19
C ASP A 62 -4.15 2.18 -20.36
N SER A 63 -3.38 1.25 -19.80
CA SER A 63 -1.91 1.41 -19.75
C SER A 63 -1.17 1.10 -21.07
N GLY A 64 -1.85 0.64 -22.12
CA GLY A 64 -1.29 0.50 -23.48
C GLY A 64 -0.10 -0.46 -23.65
N ASP A 65 0.31 -1.19 -22.60
CA ASP A 65 1.49 -2.06 -22.60
C ASP A 65 1.16 -3.49 -23.08
N ALA A 66 2.11 -4.16 -23.73
CA ALA A 66 1.95 -5.55 -24.19
C ALA A 66 1.75 -6.53 -23.02
N ALA A 67 2.38 -6.28 -21.87
CA ALA A 67 2.13 -7.01 -20.63
C ALA A 67 0.67 -6.88 -20.16
N HIS A 68 0.02 -5.75 -20.49
CA HIS A 68 -1.38 -5.45 -20.19
C HIS A 68 -2.37 -6.17 -21.14
N LEU A 69 -1.93 -6.52 -22.35
CA LEU A 69 -2.76 -7.31 -23.29
C LEU A 69 -2.84 -8.79 -22.87
N ASP A 70 -1.77 -9.33 -22.31
CA ASP A 70 -1.81 -10.66 -21.68
C ASP A 70 -2.55 -10.61 -20.33
N LEU A 71 -2.52 -9.48 -19.62
CA LEU A 71 -3.33 -9.21 -18.43
C LEU A 71 -4.85 -9.25 -18.71
N MET A 72 -5.31 -8.73 -19.85
CA MET A 72 -6.72 -8.83 -20.26
C MET A 72 -7.21 -10.28 -20.47
N LYS A 73 -6.30 -11.26 -20.55
CA LYS A 73 -6.64 -12.69 -20.63
C LYS A 73 -6.79 -13.33 -19.24
N ARG A 74 -6.47 -12.63 -18.15
CA ARG A 74 -6.49 -13.11 -16.75
C ARG A 74 -7.22 -12.13 -15.83
N PRO A 75 -8.55 -11.97 -15.98
CA PRO A 75 -9.34 -11.04 -15.18
C PRO A 75 -9.33 -11.36 -13.67
N ASP A 76 -8.96 -12.60 -13.31
CA ASP A 76 -8.80 -13.07 -11.92
C ASP A 76 -7.71 -12.32 -11.14
N LEU A 77 -6.76 -11.66 -11.82
CA LEU A 77 -5.62 -11.00 -11.17
C LEU A 77 -5.78 -9.47 -11.02
N GLY A 78 -6.91 -8.87 -11.44
CA GLY A 78 -7.05 -7.40 -11.53
C GLY A 78 -6.72 -6.61 -10.25
N VAL A 79 -7.13 -7.12 -9.07
CA VAL A 79 -6.84 -6.50 -7.77
C VAL A 79 -5.35 -6.57 -7.44
N THR A 80 -4.73 -7.71 -7.70
CA THR A 80 -3.32 -7.99 -7.47
C THR A 80 -2.41 -7.08 -8.29
N PHE A 81 -2.76 -6.81 -9.55
CA PHE A 81 -1.99 -5.89 -10.39
C PHE A 81 -2.12 -4.43 -9.94
N THR A 82 -3.28 -4.02 -9.40
CA THR A 82 -3.46 -2.66 -8.85
C THR A 82 -2.52 -2.44 -7.66
N LYS A 83 -2.27 -3.47 -6.85
CA LYS A 83 -1.31 -3.45 -5.74
C LYS A 83 0.12 -3.20 -6.21
N LEU A 84 0.54 -3.88 -7.29
CA LEU A 84 1.91 -3.76 -7.84
C LEU A 84 2.26 -2.35 -8.33
N HIS A 85 1.26 -1.54 -8.73
CA HIS A 85 1.49 -0.15 -9.12
C HIS A 85 2.11 0.70 -8.00
N CYS A 86 2.10 0.25 -6.75
CA CYS A 86 2.84 0.92 -5.68
C CYS A 86 4.34 1.05 -5.99
N TRP A 87 4.93 0.12 -6.76
CA TRP A 87 6.33 0.21 -7.19
C TRP A 87 6.59 1.30 -8.24
N THR A 88 5.58 1.87 -8.90
CA THR A 88 5.79 2.97 -9.87
C THR A 88 5.89 4.33 -9.20
N LEU A 89 5.73 4.43 -7.87
CA LEU A 89 5.79 5.67 -7.09
C LEU A 89 7.23 6.14 -6.85
N THR A 90 8.02 6.25 -7.91
CA THR A 90 9.47 6.47 -7.86
C THR A 90 9.88 7.85 -7.34
N HIS A 91 8.94 8.73 -7.04
CA HIS A 91 9.19 9.97 -6.30
C HIS A 91 9.41 9.72 -4.79
N TYR A 92 9.02 8.55 -4.28
CA TYR A 92 9.37 8.09 -2.93
C TYR A 92 10.60 7.19 -2.96
N SER A 93 11.41 7.30 -1.90
CA SER A 93 12.62 6.46 -1.75
C SER A 93 12.35 5.12 -1.07
N LYS A 94 11.29 5.06 -0.25
CA LYS A 94 10.85 3.87 0.48
C LYS A 94 9.39 4.08 0.90
N CYS A 95 8.62 3.01 0.90
CA CYS A 95 7.21 3.03 1.27
C CYS A 95 6.89 1.85 2.19
N VAL A 96 5.86 2.05 3.03
CA VAL A 96 5.16 0.95 3.70
C VAL A 96 3.82 0.80 2.99
N PHE A 97 3.60 -0.35 2.36
CA PHE A 97 2.31 -0.69 1.81
C PHE A 97 1.40 -1.21 2.94
N MET A 98 0.12 -0.82 2.91
CA MET A 98 -0.90 -1.31 3.83
C MET A 98 -2.20 -1.57 3.07
N ASP A 99 -2.73 -2.80 3.17
CA ASP A 99 -4.06 -3.12 2.65
C ASP A 99 -5.13 -2.24 3.32
N ALA A 100 -6.22 -1.96 2.61
CA ALA A 100 -7.26 -1.03 3.05
C ALA A 100 -8.09 -1.52 4.26
N ASP A 101 -7.94 -2.78 4.65
CA ASP A 101 -8.56 -3.42 5.81
C ASP A 101 -7.61 -3.53 7.02
N THR A 102 -6.42 -2.92 6.94
CA THR A 102 -5.49 -2.81 8.07
C THR A 102 -5.82 -1.62 8.97
N LEU A 103 -5.47 -1.73 10.26
CA LEU A 103 -5.64 -0.67 11.25
C LEU A 103 -4.35 -0.46 12.04
N VAL A 104 -3.81 0.76 11.97
CA VAL A 104 -2.66 1.19 12.77
C VAL A 104 -3.13 1.52 14.19
N VAL A 105 -2.67 0.75 15.18
CA VAL A 105 -3.03 0.94 16.60
C VAL A 105 -1.98 1.71 17.41
N GLN A 106 -0.75 1.81 16.89
CA GLN A 106 0.39 2.51 17.47
C GLN A 106 1.26 3.08 16.34
N ASN A 107 2.16 4.02 16.62
CA ASN A 107 3.12 4.49 15.62
C ASN A 107 3.97 3.32 15.11
N ILE A 108 4.27 3.33 13.80
CA ILE A 108 4.97 2.25 13.09
C ILE A 108 6.13 2.80 12.24
N ASP A 109 6.65 3.98 12.56
CA ASP A 109 7.66 4.65 11.74
C ASP A 109 8.98 3.86 11.72
N GLU A 110 9.22 3.00 12.71
CA GLU A 110 10.35 2.07 12.74
C GLU A 110 10.36 1.06 11.57
N LEU A 111 9.22 0.88 10.88
CA LEU A 111 9.18 0.07 9.66
C LEU A 111 10.05 0.68 8.55
N PHE A 112 10.23 2.01 8.54
CA PHE A 112 11.09 2.67 7.55
C PHE A 112 12.59 2.40 7.76
N ASP A 113 13.00 1.79 8.89
CA ASP A 113 14.37 1.32 9.09
C ASP A 113 14.66 -0.02 8.39
N ARG A 114 13.61 -0.73 7.93
CA ARG A 114 13.73 -2.03 7.27
C ARG A 114 14.13 -1.90 5.79
N GLU A 115 14.64 -2.99 5.21
CA GLU A 115 15.01 -3.08 3.79
C GLU A 115 13.89 -3.72 2.96
N GLU A 116 13.93 -3.52 1.64
CA GLU A 116 13.08 -4.28 0.72
C GLU A 116 13.63 -5.72 0.57
N LEU A 117 12.83 -6.77 0.62
CA LEU A 117 11.41 -6.85 1.00
C LEU A 117 11.29 -7.30 2.46
N SER A 118 10.59 -6.52 3.29
CA SER A 118 10.29 -6.89 4.67
C SER A 118 8.77 -6.98 4.89
N ALA A 119 8.29 -8.10 5.42
CA ALA A 119 6.88 -8.36 5.69
C ALA A 119 6.74 -9.33 6.88
N ALA A 120 5.55 -9.40 7.47
CA ALA A 120 5.25 -10.37 8.52
C ALA A 120 4.98 -11.77 7.91
N PRO A 121 5.28 -12.87 8.61
CA PRO A 121 4.91 -14.21 8.15
C PRO A 121 3.40 -14.39 8.07
N ASP A 122 2.92 -15.18 7.11
CA ASP A 122 1.51 -15.54 7.02
C ASP A 122 1.13 -16.53 8.15
N PRO A 123 -0.01 -16.33 8.85
CA PRO A 123 -0.41 -17.22 9.94
C PRO A 123 -0.71 -18.66 9.53
N GLY A 124 -1.18 -18.87 8.29
CA GLY A 124 -1.55 -20.19 7.78
C GLY A 124 -0.36 -20.95 7.19
N TRP A 125 0.57 -20.23 6.56
CA TRP A 125 1.79 -20.79 5.97
C TRP A 125 3.01 -19.92 6.29
N PRO A 126 3.75 -20.19 7.38
CA PRO A 126 4.76 -19.27 7.91
C PRO A 126 6.01 -19.12 7.01
N ASP A 127 6.19 -19.99 6.02
CA ASP A 127 7.25 -19.84 5.00
C ASP A 127 6.88 -18.81 3.92
N CYS A 128 5.62 -18.37 3.88
CA CYS A 128 5.15 -17.26 3.06
C CYS A 128 5.00 -16.02 3.96
N PHE A 129 5.14 -14.85 3.38
CA PHE A 129 4.80 -13.60 4.05
C PHE A 129 3.34 -13.23 3.77
N ASN A 130 2.71 -12.54 4.72
CA ASN A 130 1.43 -11.88 4.49
C ASN A 130 1.69 -10.58 3.72
N SER A 131 1.06 -10.42 2.54
CA SER A 131 1.28 -9.23 1.71
C SER A 131 0.46 -8.01 2.17
N GLY A 132 -0.31 -8.09 3.27
CA GLY A 132 -1.16 -7.00 3.74
C GLY A 132 -0.41 -5.81 4.33
N VAL A 133 0.82 -6.03 4.84
CA VAL A 133 1.74 -4.96 5.23
C VAL A 133 3.17 -5.33 4.84
N PHE A 134 3.82 -4.49 4.04
CA PHE A 134 5.22 -4.72 3.67
C PHE A 134 5.99 -3.43 3.37
N VAL A 135 7.31 -3.51 3.55
CA VAL A 135 8.28 -2.44 3.26
C VAL A 135 8.93 -2.70 1.91
N PHE A 136 8.92 -1.69 1.05
CA PHE A 136 9.46 -1.79 -0.30
C PHE A 136 10.11 -0.46 -0.77
N ARG A 137 10.84 -0.53 -1.88
CA ARG A 137 11.46 0.59 -2.58
C ARG A 137 10.84 0.72 -3.97
N PRO A 138 10.08 1.79 -4.23
CA PRO A 138 9.53 2.04 -5.56
C PRO A 138 10.61 2.00 -6.64
N SER A 139 10.38 1.23 -7.69
CA SER A 139 11.28 1.01 -8.82
C SER A 139 10.49 0.49 -10.01
N ASN A 140 10.56 1.22 -11.13
CA ASN A 140 9.96 0.75 -12.40
C ASN A 140 10.59 -0.57 -12.87
N GLU A 141 11.87 -0.82 -12.56
CA GLU A 141 12.52 -2.09 -12.89
C GLU A 141 11.92 -3.25 -12.08
N THR A 142 11.73 -3.06 -10.77
CA THR A 142 11.10 -4.08 -9.91
C THR A 142 9.65 -4.31 -10.34
N TYR A 143 8.92 -3.24 -10.63
CA TYR A 143 7.56 -3.33 -11.18
C TYR A 143 7.50 -4.17 -12.46
N SER A 144 8.33 -3.88 -13.47
CA SER A 144 8.36 -4.64 -14.71
C SER A 144 8.70 -6.13 -14.49
N LYS A 145 9.63 -6.43 -13.58
CA LYS A 145 9.96 -7.82 -13.22
C LYS A 145 8.80 -8.54 -12.54
N LEU A 146 8.09 -7.86 -11.64
CA LEU A 146 6.91 -8.42 -10.97
C LEU A 146 5.78 -8.68 -11.97
N LEU A 147 5.53 -7.74 -12.90
CA LEU A 147 4.56 -7.94 -13.97
C LEU A 147 4.90 -9.13 -14.85
N GLN A 148 6.17 -9.21 -15.30
CA GLN A 148 6.63 -10.32 -16.12
C GLN A 148 6.47 -11.67 -15.39
N TYR A 149 6.87 -11.73 -14.12
CA TYR A 149 6.72 -12.93 -13.30
C TYR A 149 5.25 -13.36 -13.19
N CYS A 150 4.34 -12.41 -12.94
CA CYS A 150 2.91 -12.68 -12.86
C CYS A 150 2.32 -13.12 -14.20
N ALA A 151 2.79 -12.58 -15.33
CA ALA A 151 2.35 -13.00 -16.65
C ALA A 151 2.79 -14.43 -16.98
N GLU A 152 4.00 -14.82 -16.56
CA GLU A 152 4.57 -16.14 -16.82
C GLU A 152 4.03 -17.22 -15.86
N HIS A 153 3.85 -16.90 -14.57
CA HIS A 153 3.58 -17.89 -13.52
C HIS A 153 2.20 -17.73 -12.86
N GLY A 154 1.53 -16.59 -13.04
CA GLY A 154 0.33 -16.24 -12.30
C GLY A 154 0.59 -16.02 -10.81
N SER A 155 -0.48 -16.07 -10.01
CA SER A 155 -0.41 -16.21 -8.55
C SER A 155 -0.92 -17.59 -8.16
N PHE A 156 -0.31 -18.19 -7.13
CA PHE A 156 -0.71 -19.50 -6.63
C PHE A 156 -2.00 -19.46 -5.80
N ASP A 157 -2.29 -18.34 -5.11
CA ASP A 157 -3.49 -18.14 -4.27
C ASP A 157 -4.45 -17.08 -4.82
N GLY A 158 -4.12 -16.48 -5.97
CA GLY A 158 -4.88 -15.38 -6.59
C GLY A 158 -4.46 -13.99 -6.10
N THR A 159 -3.58 -13.91 -5.11
CA THR A 159 -2.98 -12.70 -4.55
C THR A 159 -1.45 -12.72 -4.71
N CYS A 160 -0.81 -11.58 -5.00
CA CYS A 160 0.66 -11.48 -4.99
C CYS A 160 1.12 -10.69 -3.76
#